data_AF-A0A1R1LKS0-F1
#
_entry.id   AF-A0A1R1LKS0-F1
#
_cell.length_a   1.000
_cell.length_b   1.000
_cell.length_c   1.000
_cell.angle_alpha   90.00
_cell.angle_beta   90.00
_cell.angle_gamma   90.00
#
_symmetry.space_group_name_H-M   'P 1'
#
loop_
_entity.id
_entity.type
_entity.pdbx_description
1 polymer ?
#
loop_
_entity_poly.entity_id
_entity_poly.type
_entity_poly.pdbx_seq_one_letter_code
_entity_poly.pdbx_strand_id
1 'polypeptide(L)'
;MTVKTGKTMYSIEEKTTLEKAAKIIESKILTHDVFSSPEDVTRYCEFNLLHYEHEVFFVLFLNNQHCLIESVNMFRGTIDGASVYPREVAKEALFQNAAAVIFAHNHPSGNPEPSRADISLTKQLLEALNLLDIRVLDHIVVGSQGSISFAQRGLL
;
A
#
# COMPACT_ATOMS: atom_id res chain seq x y z
N MET A 1 -18.61 28.26 20.05
CA MET A 1 -17.52 27.73 19.21
C MET A 1 -16.73 26.75 20.04
N THR A 2 -17.03 25.45 19.91
CA THR A 2 -16.35 24.40 20.67
C THR A 2 -15.50 23.63 19.68
N VAL A 3 -14.18 23.78 19.82
CA VAL A 3 -13.18 23.04 19.05
C VAL A 3 -13.37 21.55 19.36
N LYS A 4 -13.83 20.77 18.37
CA LYS A 4 -13.80 19.31 18.44
C LYS A 4 -12.33 18.90 18.37
N THR A 5 -11.75 18.54 19.51
CA THR A 5 -10.48 17.85 19.60
C THR A 5 -10.58 16.55 18.80
N GLY A 6 -9.76 16.41 17.76
CA GLY A 6 -9.69 15.24 16.90
C GLY A 6 -9.36 14.01 17.72
N LYS A 7 -10.34 13.14 17.91
CA LYS A 7 -10.15 11.84 18.55
C LYS A 7 -9.53 10.94 17.50
N THR A 8 -8.25 10.64 17.65
CA THR A 8 -7.54 9.64 16.84
C THR A 8 -8.29 8.32 16.94
N MET A 9 -8.62 7.71 15.79
CA MET A 9 -9.46 6.49 15.71
C MET A 9 -8.84 5.30 16.45
N TYR A 10 -7.50 5.27 16.54
CA TYR A 10 -6.73 4.26 17.27
C TYR A 10 -5.84 4.92 18.31
N SER A 11 -5.79 4.32 19.50
CA SER A 11 -4.82 4.62 20.56
C SER A 11 -3.41 4.20 20.17
N ILE A 12 -2.40 4.70 20.88
CA ILE A 12 -0.98 4.33 20.66
C ILE A 12 -0.77 2.82 20.85
N GLU A 13 -1.45 2.22 21.84
CA GLU A 13 -1.37 0.80 22.11
C GLU A 13 -1.97 -0.04 20.97
N GLU A 14 -3.11 0.39 20.42
CA GLU A 14 -3.73 -0.25 19.25
C GLU A 14 -2.84 -0.13 18.01
N LYS A 15 -2.25 1.04 17.74
CA LYS A 15 -1.29 1.24 16.63
C LYS A 15 -0.11 0.28 16.75
N THR A 16 0.49 0.22 17.93
CA THR A 16 1.62 -0.69 18.22
C THR A 16 1.22 -2.16 18.03
N THR A 17 0.00 -2.52 18.40
CA THR A 17 -0.53 -3.89 18.25
C THR A 17 -0.71 -4.25 16.77
N LEU A 18 -1.22 -3.33 15.96
CA LEU A 18 -1.36 -3.51 14.51
C LEU A 18 0.00 -3.67 13.82
N GLU A 19 0.98 -2.82 14.17
CA GLU A 19 2.35 -2.95 13.65
C GLU A 19 3.00 -4.29 14.00
N LYS A 20 2.79 -4.79 15.24
CA LYS A 20 3.26 -6.12 15.65
C LYS A 20 2.56 -7.23 14.88
N ALA A 21 1.24 -7.13 14.69
CA ALA A 21 0.48 -8.10 13.90
C ALA A 21 0.97 -8.15 12.45
N ALA A 22 1.22 -6.99 11.84
CA ALA A 22 1.78 -6.89 10.49
C ALA A 22 3.13 -7.61 10.38
N LYS A 23 4.05 -7.40 11.34
CA LYS A 23 5.35 -8.08 11.39
C LYS A 23 5.24 -9.59 11.57
N ILE A 24 4.31 -10.06 12.39
CA ILE A 24 4.06 -11.51 12.55
C ILE A 24 3.59 -12.10 11.21
N ILE A 25 2.70 -11.41 10.50
CA ILE A 25 2.23 -11.86 9.19
C ILE A 25 3.35 -11.82 8.15
N GLU A 26 4.13 -10.74 8.12
CA GLU A 26 5.32 -10.61 7.27
C GLU A 26 6.29 -11.76 7.49
N SER A 27 6.63 -12.09 8.74
CA SER A 27 7.51 -13.22 9.05
C SER A 27 6.95 -14.56 8.60
N LYS A 28 5.61 -14.72 8.57
CA LYS A 28 4.97 -15.93 8.02
C LYS A 28 5.05 -15.95 6.50
N ILE A 29 4.81 -14.82 5.84
CA ILE A 29 4.93 -14.67 4.38
C ILE A 29 6.36 -14.95 3.93
N LEU A 30 7.35 -14.39 4.62
CA LEU A 30 8.77 -14.58 4.33
C LEU A 30 9.27 -16.01 4.59
N THR A 31 8.55 -16.81 5.40
CA THR A 31 8.94 -18.19 5.74
C THR A 31 8.16 -19.27 5.01
N HIS A 32 6.99 -18.96 4.45
CA HIS A 32 6.05 -19.97 3.90
C HIS A 32 5.73 -19.81 2.40
N ASP A 33 6.50 -19.01 1.66
CA ASP A 33 6.35 -18.80 0.22
C ASP A 33 4.99 -18.22 -0.22
N VAL A 34 5.07 -17.02 -0.80
CA VAL A 34 4.02 -16.34 -1.58
C VAL A 34 2.83 -15.83 -0.75
N PHE A 35 2.36 -14.63 -1.10
CA PHE A 35 1.00 -14.21 -0.74
C PHE A 35 0.02 -15.24 -1.32
N SER A 36 -0.50 -16.11 -0.46
CA SER A 36 -1.23 -17.32 -0.88
C SER A 36 -2.55 -16.99 -1.60
N SER A 37 -3.02 -15.75 -1.45
CA SER A 37 -4.22 -15.22 -2.10
C SER A 37 -4.18 -13.68 -2.18
N PRO A 38 -4.93 -13.04 -3.10
CA PRO A 38 -5.14 -11.60 -3.11
C PRO A 38 -5.72 -11.05 -1.80
N GLU A 39 -6.53 -11.85 -1.09
CA GLU A 39 -7.10 -11.53 0.21
C GLU A 39 -6.02 -11.39 1.29
N ASP A 40 -4.97 -12.21 1.24
CA ASP A 40 -3.85 -12.13 2.17
C ASP A 40 -3.01 -10.87 1.94
N VAL A 41 -2.79 -10.48 0.68
CA VAL A 41 -2.15 -9.19 0.34
C VAL A 41 -2.97 -8.03 0.90
N THR A 42 -4.28 -8.04 0.66
CA THR A 42 -5.18 -6.98 1.09
C THR A 42 -5.17 -6.84 2.61
N ARG A 43 -5.29 -7.95 3.33
CA ARG A 43 -5.24 -7.96 4.80
C ARG A 43 -3.88 -7.47 5.32
N TYR A 44 -2.79 -7.86 4.67
CA TYR A 44 -1.47 -7.37 5.02
C TYR A 44 -1.36 -5.85 4.83
N CYS A 45 -1.88 -5.30 3.72
CA CYS A 45 -1.95 -3.85 3.51
C CYS A 45 -2.82 -3.15 4.57
N GLU A 46 -3.98 -3.72 4.93
CA GLU A 46 -4.86 -3.18 5.97
C GLU A 46 -4.14 -3.04 7.31
N PHE A 47 -3.43 -4.09 7.76
CA PHE A 47 -2.71 -4.02 9.04
C PHE A 47 -1.59 -2.97 9.04
N ASN A 48 -0.95 -2.75 7.90
CA ASN A 48 0.11 -1.76 7.76
C ASN A 48 -0.41 -0.32 7.62
N LEU A 49 -1.63 -0.12 7.11
CA LEU A 49 -2.07 1.20 6.63
C LEU A 49 -3.27 1.80 7.37
N LEU A 50 -4.20 0.98 7.87
CA LEU A 50 -5.51 1.44 8.38
C LEU A 50 -5.40 2.43 9.56
N HIS A 51 -4.27 2.38 10.29
CA HIS A 51 -4.05 3.14 11.51
C HIS A 51 -3.45 4.54 11.28
N TYR A 52 -3.09 4.88 10.03
CA TYR A 52 -2.58 6.20 9.69
C TYR A 52 -3.70 7.23 9.53
N GLU A 53 -3.49 8.41 10.11
CA GLU A 53 -4.43 9.55 10.04
C GLU A 53 -4.15 10.49 8.86
N HIS A 54 -3.10 10.20 8.09
CA HIS A 54 -2.73 10.83 6.85
C HIS A 54 -2.55 9.74 5.80
N GLU A 55 -2.58 10.11 4.52
CA GLU A 55 -2.31 9.14 3.46
C GLU A 55 -0.85 8.68 3.49
N VAL A 56 -0.65 7.37 3.39
CA VAL A 56 0.66 6.75 3.26
C VAL A 56 0.65 5.90 2.00
N PHE A 57 1.61 6.15 1.11
CA PHE A 57 1.83 5.32 -0.07
C PHE A 57 2.85 4.23 0.26
N PHE A 58 2.38 3.00 0.23
CA PHE A 58 3.09 1.79 0.60
C PHE A 58 3.34 0.93 -0.64
N VAL A 59 4.53 0.34 -0.70
CA VAL A 59 4.95 -0.47 -1.84
C VAL A 59 5.49 -1.79 -1.35
N LEU A 60 4.97 -2.87 -1.89
CA LEU A 60 5.48 -4.22 -1.72
C LEU A 60 6.37 -4.53 -2.92
N PHE A 61 7.62 -4.88 -2.68
CA PHE A 61 8.58 -5.28 -3.70
C PHE A 61 8.65 -6.80 -3.77
N LEU A 62 8.48 -7.39 -4.94
CA LEU A 62 8.40 -8.83 -5.12
C LEU A 62 9.43 -9.35 -6.12
N ASN A 63 9.88 -10.58 -5.90
CA ASN A 63 10.74 -11.29 -6.84
C ASN A 63 9.91 -11.90 -8.01
N ASN A 64 10.59 -12.60 -8.93
CA ASN A 64 9.95 -13.24 -10.09
C ASN A 64 8.95 -14.35 -9.74
N GLN A 65 8.99 -14.89 -8.53
CA GLN A 65 8.05 -15.90 -8.02
C GLN A 65 6.91 -15.25 -7.22
N HIS A 66 6.82 -13.91 -7.25
CA HIS A 66 5.86 -13.12 -6.46
C HIS A 66 6.01 -13.33 -4.94
N CYS A 67 7.21 -13.68 -4.46
CA CYS A 67 7.52 -13.63 -3.04
C CYS A 67 7.90 -12.20 -2.65
N LEU A 68 7.40 -11.74 -1.51
CA LEU A 68 7.77 -10.45 -0.92
C LEU A 68 9.27 -10.42 -0.63
N ILE A 69 9.97 -9.42 -1.16
CA ILE A 69 11.36 -9.10 -0.83
C ILE A 69 11.38 -8.15 0.36
N GLU A 70 10.63 -7.05 0.23
CA GLU A 70 10.58 -5.95 1.20
C GLU A 70 9.27 -5.18 1.04
N SER A 71 8.82 -4.50 2.09
CA SER A 71 7.69 -3.58 2.07
C SER A 71 8.06 -2.21 2.65
N VAL A 72 7.72 -1.12 1.95
CA VAL A 72 8.20 0.22 2.31
C VAL A 72 7.09 1.25 2.25
N ASN A 73 6.94 2.02 3.34
CA ASN A 73 6.14 3.25 3.38
C ASN A 73 6.92 4.37 2.67
N MET A 74 6.82 4.44 1.33
CA MET A 74 7.66 5.30 0.50
C MET A 74 7.30 6.79 0.60
N PHE A 75 6.01 7.12 0.72
CA PHE A 75 5.56 8.50 0.78
C PHE A 75 4.53 8.70 1.87
N ARG A 76 4.57 9.89 2.48
CA ARG A 76 3.56 10.34 3.44
C ARG A 76 2.96 11.64 2.91
N GLY A 77 1.65 11.63 2.80
CA GLY A 77 0.84 12.72 2.30
C GLY A 77 0.21 13.55 3.41
N THR A 78 -0.74 14.38 2.99
CA THR A 78 -1.68 15.05 3.88
C THR A 78 -2.96 14.21 4.00
N ILE A 79 -4.07 14.84 4.37
CA ILE A 79 -5.41 14.23 4.31
C ILE A 79 -5.93 14.16 2.86
N ASP A 80 -5.37 14.99 1.96
CA ASP A 80 -5.88 15.18 0.58
C ASP A 80 -5.05 14.45 -0.49
N GLY A 81 -3.97 13.75 -0.11
CA GLY A 81 -3.04 13.21 -1.09
C GLY A 81 -1.61 13.00 -0.59
N ALA A 82 -0.93 11.96 -1.08
CA ALA A 82 0.52 11.87 -1.10
C ALA A 82 1.10 12.24 -2.48
N SER A 83 2.15 13.08 -2.50
CA SER A 83 2.91 13.32 -3.73
C SER A 83 3.88 12.16 -3.98
N VAL A 84 3.51 11.31 -4.94
CA VAL A 84 4.28 10.12 -5.34
C VAL A 84 5.04 10.41 -6.63
N TYR A 85 6.33 10.08 -6.67
CA TYR A 85 7.18 10.34 -7.82
C TYR A 85 7.64 9.02 -8.46
N PRO A 86 7.27 8.72 -9.73
CA PRO A 86 7.64 7.47 -10.38
C PRO A 86 9.14 7.16 -10.38
N ARG A 87 9.99 8.18 -10.49
CA ARG A 87 11.46 8.00 -10.44
C ARG A 87 11.96 7.42 -9.12
N GLU A 88 11.34 7.80 -7.99
CA GLU A 88 11.77 7.33 -6.67
C GLU A 88 11.26 5.90 -6.45
N VAL A 89 10.04 5.59 -6.92
CA VAL A 89 9.51 4.22 -6.94
C VAL A 89 10.39 3.30 -7.79
N ALA A 90 10.77 3.75 -9.00
CA ALA A 90 11.65 3.00 -9.88
C ALA A 90 13.04 2.77 -9.26
N LYS A 91 13.62 3.80 -8.63
CA LYS A 91 14.92 3.70 -7.96
C LYS A 91 14.88 2.67 -6.83
N GLU A 92 13.84 2.69 -5.99
CA GLU A 92 13.69 1.73 -4.90
C GLU A 92 13.45 0.32 -5.44
N ALA A 93 12.58 0.17 -6.45
CA ALA A 93 12.31 -1.14 -7.05
C ALA A 93 13.59 -1.78 -7.63
N LEU A 94 14.43 -0.99 -8.31
CA LEU A 94 15.73 -1.44 -8.80
C LEU A 94 16.71 -1.76 -7.65
N PHE A 95 16.74 -0.93 -6.60
CA PHE A 95 17.58 -1.18 -5.42
C PHE A 95 17.24 -2.51 -4.74
N GLN A 96 15.95 -2.83 -4.62
CA GLN A 96 15.45 -4.08 -4.07
C GLN A 96 15.57 -5.28 -5.02
N ASN A 97 16.02 -5.08 -6.28
CA ASN A 97 15.97 -6.07 -7.36
C ASN A 97 14.56 -6.67 -7.56
N ALA A 98 13.54 -5.82 -7.45
CA ALA A 98 12.15 -6.21 -7.63
C ALA A 98 11.86 -6.54 -9.09
N ALA A 99 11.20 -7.67 -9.34
CA ALA A 99 10.65 -8.02 -10.64
C ALA A 99 9.18 -7.61 -10.78
N ALA A 100 8.51 -7.37 -9.65
CA ALA A 100 7.13 -6.92 -9.59
C ALA A 100 6.89 -6.08 -8.34
N VAL A 101 5.83 -5.27 -8.37
CA VAL A 101 5.39 -4.44 -7.25
C VAL A 101 3.88 -4.51 -7.06
N ILE A 102 3.44 -4.32 -5.81
CA ILE A 102 2.05 -4.01 -5.47
C ILE A 102 2.05 -2.67 -4.74
N PHE A 103 1.18 -1.76 -5.16
CA PHE A 103 0.97 -0.49 -4.49
C PHE A 103 -0.17 -0.59 -3.49
N ALA A 104 -0.11 0.20 -2.42
CA ALA A 104 -1.23 0.42 -1.56
C ALA A 104 -1.21 1.83 -0.97
N HIS A 105 -2.37 2.38 -0.66
CA HIS A 105 -2.47 3.56 0.19
C HIS A 105 -3.76 3.55 1.01
N ASN A 106 -3.75 4.23 2.16
CA ASN A 106 -4.96 4.44 2.94
C ASN A 106 -5.66 5.74 2.56
N HIS A 107 -7.00 5.72 2.62
CA HIS A 107 -7.81 6.92 2.72
C HIS A 107 -8.23 7.16 4.18
N PRO A 108 -7.73 8.20 4.86
CA PRO A 108 -8.13 8.54 6.23
C PRO A 108 -9.64 8.81 6.38
N SER A 109 -10.31 9.17 5.28
CA SER A 109 -11.77 9.33 5.23
C SER A 109 -12.54 8.02 5.47
N GLY A 110 -11.88 6.88 5.28
CA GLY A 110 -12.42 5.54 5.43
C GLY A 110 -13.10 4.97 4.18
N ASN A 111 -13.39 5.79 3.17
CA ASN A 111 -13.96 5.33 1.90
C ASN A 111 -12.84 4.82 0.96
N PRO A 112 -12.83 3.54 0.57
CA PRO A 112 -11.79 3.00 -0.30
C PRO A 112 -11.96 3.35 -1.79
N GLU A 113 -13.02 4.05 -2.18
CA GLU A 113 -13.26 4.36 -3.60
C GLU A 113 -12.11 5.21 -4.18
N PRO A 114 -11.41 4.73 -5.23
CA PRO A 114 -10.27 5.45 -5.79
C PRO A 114 -10.68 6.77 -6.44
N SER A 115 -9.89 7.81 -6.19
CA SER A 115 -10.02 9.10 -6.85
C SER A 115 -9.49 9.04 -8.30
N ARG A 116 -9.78 10.10 -9.06
CA ARG A 116 -9.16 10.28 -10.39
C ARG A 116 -7.64 10.46 -10.30
N ALA A 117 -7.15 11.02 -9.19
CA ALA A 117 -5.72 11.19 -8.96
C ALA A 117 -5.04 9.83 -8.78
N ASP A 118 -5.65 8.92 -8.02
CA ASP A 118 -5.12 7.57 -7.80
C ASP A 118 -5.03 6.79 -9.11
N ILE A 119 -6.09 6.85 -9.93
CA ILE A 119 -6.11 6.20 -11.25
C ILE A 119 -5.03 6.79 -12.16
N SER A 120 -4.90 8.12 -12.21
CA SER A 120 -3.88 8.79 -13.02
C SER A 120 -2.46 8.45 -12.57
N LEU A 121 -2.21 8.47 -11.26
CA LEU A 121 -0.92 8.13 -10.67
C LEU A 121 -0.56 6.67 -10.97
N THR A 122 -1.50 5.75 -10.79
CA THR A 122 -1.28 4.31 -11.06
C THR A 122 -0.87 4.08 -12.50
N LYS A 123 -1.52 4.76 -13.46
CA LYS A 123 -1.15 4.67 -14.88
C LYS A 123 0.26 5.19 -15.15
N GLN A 124 0.63 6.32 -14.55
CA GLN A 124 1.99 6.87 -14.69
C GLN A 124 3.04 5.92 -14.10
N LEU A 125 2.76 5.30 -12.97
CA LEU A 125 3.64 4.30 -12.35
C LEU A 125 3.76 3.04 -13.21
N LEU A 126 2.63 2.54 -13.74
CA LEU A 126 2.59 1.41 -14.66
C LEU A 126 3.48 1.66 -15.88
N GLU A 127 3.29 2.80 -16.55
CA GLU A 127 4.07 3.18 -17.74
C GLU A 127 5.57 3.28 -17.42
N ALA A 128 5.92 3.94 -16.31
CA ALA A 128 7.32 4.14 -15.93
C ALA A 128 8.03 2.83 -15.56
N LEU A 129 7.38 1.95 -14.80
CA LEU A 129 7.98 0.69 -14.35
C LEU A 129 8.03 -0.37 -15.45
N ASN A 130 7.07 -0.34 -16.40
CA ASN A 130 7.07 -1.25 -17.53
C ASN A 130 8.28 -1.01 -18.46
N LEU A 131 8.82 0.22 -18.53
CA LEU A 131 10.07 0.50 -19.26
C LEU A 131 11.30 -0.18 -18.64
N LEU A 132 11.18 -0.66 -17.39
CA LEU A 132 12.23 -1.31 -16.63
C LEU A 132 11.96 -2.82 -16.43
N ASP A 133 10.97 -3.37 -17.14
CA ASP A 133 10.50 -4.76 -16.99
C ASP A 133 10.01 -5.11 -15.57
N ILE A 134 9.55 -4.11 -14.80
CA ILE A 134 8.98 -4.29 -13.45
C ILE A 134 7.46 -4.26 -13.54
N ARG A 135 6.81 -5.38 -13.20
CA ARG A 135 5.35 -5.53 -13.31
C ARG A 135 4.63 -4.86 -12.14
N VAL A 136 3.60 -4.07 -12.41
CA VAL A 136 2.65 -3.64 -11.35
C VAL A 136 1.52 -4.68 -11.30
N LEU A 137 1.44 -5.43 -10.20
CA LEU A 137 0.46 -6.52 -10.07
C LEU A 137 -0.88 -6.04 -9.53
N ASP A 138 -0.86 -5.05 -8.64
CA ASP A 138 -2.08 -4.46 -8.09
C ASP A 138 -1.84 -3.05 -7.52
N HIS A 139 -2.93 -2.34 -7.27
CA HIS A 139 -2.99 -1.16 -6.42
C HIS A 139 -4.19 -1.27 -5.48
N ILE A 140 -3.93 -1.31 -4.17
CA ILE A 140 -4.94 -1.52 -3.13
C ILE A 140 -5.22 -0.21 -2.38
N VAL A 141 -6.47 0.25 -2.40
CA VAL A 141 -6.94 1.38 -1.59
C VAL A 141 -7.53 0.83 -0.29
N VAL A 142 -6.99 1.25 0.83
CA VAL A 142 -7.38 0.80 2.17
C VAL A 142 -8.25 1.86 2.85
N GLY A 143 -9.43 1.47 3.30
CA GLY A 143 -10.33 2.32 4.08
C GLY A 143 -10.96 1.56 5.24
N SER A 144 -11.48 2.27 6.25
CA SER A 144 -12.20 1.65 7.36
C SER A 144 -13.53 1.00 6.95
N GLN A 145 -14.08 1.35 5.78
CA GLN A 145 -15.27 0.72 5.21
C GLN A 145 -14.96 -0.53 4.37
N GLY A 146 -13.68 -0.84 4.16
CA GLY A 146 -13.19 -1.94 3.34
C GLY A 146 -12.00 -1.54 2.48
N SER A 147 -11.57 -2.45 1.61
CA SER A 147 -10.44 -2.25 0.70
C SER A 147 -10.83 -2.55 -0.75
N ILE A 148 -10.20 -1.86 -1.70
CA ILE A 148 -10.45 -2.03 -3.14
C ILE A 148 -9.14 -2.34 -3.86
N SER A 149 -9.14 -3.43 -4.63
CA SER A 149 -8.08 -3.79 -5.57
C SER A 149 -8.39 -3.22 -6.96
N PHE A 150 -7.41 -2.54 -7.56
CA PHE A 150 -7.49 -2.05 -8.94
C PHE A 150 -7.54 -3.21 -9.93
N ALA A 151 -6.75 -4.26 -9.70
CA ALA A 151 -6.73 -5.45 -10.56
C ALA A 151 -8.12 -6.12 -10.59
N GLN A 152 -8.74 -6.33 -9.42
CA GLN A 152 -10.08 -6.93 -9.33
C GLN A 152 -11.17 -6.05 -9.95
N ARG A 153 -10.98 -4.73 -9.95
CA ARG A 153 -11.90 -3.77 -10.58
C ARG A 153 -11.65 -3.52 -12.07
N GLY A 154 -10.61 -4.12 -12.66
CA GLY A 154 -10.25 -3.88 -14.06
C GLY A 154 -9.76 -2.46 -14.34
N LEU A 155 -9.06 -1.85 -13.36
CA LEU A 155 -8.50 -0.49 -13.45
C LEU A 155 -7.01 -0.46 -13.83
N LEU A 156 -6.37 -1.63 -13.93
CA LEU A 156 -4.99 -1.84 -14.38
C LEU A 156 -4.93 -2.33 -15.82
#